data_AF-A0A5J4QTC8-F1
#
_entry.id   AF-A0A5J4QTC8-F1
#
_cell.length_a   1.000
_cell.length_b   1.000
_cell.length_c   1.000
_cell.angle_alpha   90.00
_cell.angle_beta   90.00
_cell.angle_gamma   90.00
#
_symmetry.space_group_name_H-M   'P 1'
#
loop_
_entity.id
_entity.type
_entity.pdbx_description
1 polymer ?
#
loop_
_entity_poly.entity_id
_entity_poly.type
_entity_poly.pdbx_seq_one_letter_code
_entity_poly.pdbx_strand_id
1 'polypeptide(L)'
;DFILFDACFMQSVEVIYELRDCSDSFIGSSTEIPGPGAPYQNTVKALFADKSTVAVDVARSYYEYYASNYDERKDNSNNNWTGGVSISVVRSEGLEPLAEATNSIFTRYLNSQTTIDVSEIMCYDPLRSPSYYYDMDGFIGLLTESNADYTTWQKVYQNAVSYFKTTEKNYSAYSGGGMISMEGAEGLSIYIPKKNLTSTNTFYRSYAWYTAAGWDKTGLFQ
;
A
#
# COMPACT_ATOMS: atom_id res chain seq x y z
N ASP A 1 18.76 6.70 3.60
CA ASP A 1 17.98 6.62 4.85
C ASP A 1 16.50 6.35 4.56
N PHE A 2 15.59 7.33 4.53
CA PHE A 2 14.18 7.10 4.19
C PHE A 2 13.43 8.38 3.79
N ILE A 3 12.27 8.23 3.14
CA ILE A 3 11.23 9.25 3.01
C ILE A 3 10.02 8.79 3.83
N LEU A 4 9.54 9.64 4.74
CA LEU A 4 8.28 9.43 5.47
C LEU A 4 7.18 10.26 4.82
N PHE A 5 6.14 9.60 4.31
CA PHE A 5 4.91 10.23 3.88
C PHE A 5 3.90 10.26 5.03
N ASP A 6 3.88 11.38 5.74
CA ASP A 6 2.80 11.72 6.66
C ASP A 6 1.59 12.28 5.88
N ALA A 7 1.08 11.47 4.96
CA ALA A 7 0.03 11.79 4.01
C ALA A 7 -0.70 10.51 3.56
N CYS A 8 -2.01 10.63 3.29
CA CYS A 8 -2.86 9.51 2.89
C CYS A 8 -2.41 8.86 1.57
N PHE A 9 -2.56 7.54 1.46
CA PHE A 9 -2.43 6.77 0.21
C PHE A 9 -1.06 6.81 -0.48
N MET A 10 -0.02 7.32 0.19
CA MET A 10 1.30 7.46 -0.42
C MET A 10 2.07 6.14 -0.52
N GLN A 11 1.61 5.10 0.19
CA GLN A 11 2.17 3.74 0.10
C GLN A 11 1.52 2.95 -1.05
N SER A 12 1.61 3.49 -2.25
CA SER A 12 1.23 2.82 -3.49
C SER A 12 2.48 2.43 -4.26
N VAL A 13 2.47 1.25 -4.86
CA VAL A 13 3.63 0.74 -5.61
C VAL A 13 4.02 1.68 -6.74
N GLU A 14 3.05 2.37 -7.34
CA GLU A 14 3.27 3.39 -8.36
C GLU A 14 4.08 4.58 -7.82
N VAL A 15 3.63 5.19 -6.72
CA VAL A 15 4.32 6.33 -6.10
C VAL A 15 5.73 5.94 -5.68
N ILE A 16 5.85 4.80 -5.00
CA ILE A 16 7.12 4.34 -4.45
C ILE A 16 8.09 3.96 -5.57
N TYR A 17 7.62 3.35 -6.66
CA TYR A 17 8.46 3.01 -7.81
C TYR A 17 8.94 4.26 -8.57
N GLU A 18 8.10 5.28 -8.74
CA GLU A 18 8.52 6.57 -9.34
C GLU A 18 9.64 7.24 -8.55
N LEU A 19 9.61 7.11 -7.23
CA LEU A 19 10.56 7.77 -6.34
C LEU A 19 11.75 6.89 -5.96
N ARG A 20 11.83 5.65 -6.46
CA ARG A 20 12.79 4.63 -5.98
C ARG A 20 14.25 5.08 -5.90
N ASP A 21 14.67 5.99 -6.78
CA ASP A 21 16.04 6.51 -6.82
C ASP A 21 16.30 7.69 -5.86
N CYS A 22 15.27 8.16 -5.15
CA CYS A 22 15.33 9.33 -4.26
C CYS A 22 15.65 8.98 -2.80
N SER A 23 15.55 7.71 -2.40
CA SER A 23 15.70 7.26 -1.01
C SER A 23 15.97 5.76 -0.96
N ASP A 24 16.52 5.24 0.14
CA ASP A 24 16.72 3.80 0.34
C ASP A 24 15.45 3.08 0.82
N SER A 25 14.52 3.82 1.43
CA SER A 25 13.27 3.28 1.96
C SER A 25 12.16 4.34 1.99
N PHE A 26 10.92 3.88 2.02
CA PHE A 26 9.72 4.70 2.09
C PHE A 26 8.81 4.20 3.19
N ILE A 27 8.27 5.14 3.96
CA ILE A 27 7.38 4.89 5.08
C ILE A 27 6.07 5.63 4.84
N GLY A 28 4.95 4.96 5.07
CA GLY A 28 3.65 5.55 4.82
C GLY A 28 2.51 4.56 5.01
N SER A 29 1.32 4.97 4.59
CA SER A 29 0.11 4.14 4.62
C SER A 29 -0.49 3.95 3.23
N SER A 30 -0.99 2.74 2.97
CA SER A 30 -1.75 2.41 1.76
C SER A 30 -3.18 2.96 1.83
N THR A 31 -3.63 3.39 3.01
CA THR A 31 -4.95 3.99 3.26
C THR A 31 -4.80 5.41 3.82
N GLU A 32 -5.86 5.95 4.41
CA GLU A 32 -5.86 7.24 5.07
C GLU A 32 -4.91 7.27 6.27
N ILE A 33 -4.26 8.43 6.44
CA ILE A 33 -3.45 8.75 7.62
C ILE A 33 -4.33 9.50 8.62
N PRO A 34 -4.20 9.23 9.94
CA PRO A 34 -4.86 9.99 10.98
C PRO A 34 -4.67 11.49 10.83
N GLY A 35 -5.72 12.28 11.05
CA GLY A 35 -5.64 13.75 11.00
C GLY A 35 -4.53 14.37 11.86
N PRO A 36 -4.20 13.83 13.06
CA PRO A 36 -3.08 14.30 13.87
C PRO A 36 -1.68 13.99 13.29
N GLY A 37 -1.57 13.13 12.28
CA GLY A 37 -0.30 12.79 11.62
C GLY A 37 0.65 11.95 12.49
N ALA A 38 1.94 12.01 12.21
CA ALA A 38 2.91 11.26 13.00
C ALA A 38 2.99 11.82 14.44
N PRO A 39 3.16 10.95 15.46
CA PRO A 39 3.39 11.37 16.84
C PRO A 39 4.83 11.87 17.02
N TYR A 40 5.18 13.03 16.44
CA TYR A 40 6.55 13.54 16.36
C TYR A 40 7.25 13.68 17.71
N GLN A 41 6.52 13.86 18.82
CA GLN A 41 7.06 13.80 20.18
C GLN A 41 7.81 12.47 20.49
N ASN A 42 7.42 11.39 19.83
CA ASN A 42 8.06 10.07 19.89
C ASN A 42 8.93 9.85 18.65
N THR A 43 8.36 10.08 17.46
CA THR A 43 9.00 9.76 16.17
C THR A 43 10.29 10.52 15.95
N VAL A 44 10.41 11.77 16.45
CA VAL A 44 11.67 12.54 16.33
C VAL A 44 12.84 11.83 16.99
N LYS A 45 12.65 11.11 18.11
CA LYS A 45 13.73 10.32 18.71
C LYS A 45 14.14 9.16 17.81
N ALA A 46 13.17 8.51 17.16
CA ALA A 46 13.43 7.43 16.21
C ALA A 46 14.15 7.93 14.95
N LEU A 47 13.94 9.19 14.51
CA LEU A 47 14.67 9.77 13.37
C LEU A 47 16.20 9.80 13.58
N PHE A 48 16.66 9.78 14.84
CA PHE A 48 18.07 9.78 15.21
C PHE A 48 18.54 8.43 15.79
N ALA A 49 17.76 7.36 15.58
CA ALA A 49 18.13 6.00 15.97
C ALA A 49 19.25 5.43 15.08
N ASP A 50 19.59 4.15 15.30
CA ASP A 50 20.57 3.45 14.47
C ASP A 50 20.17 3.52 12.99
N LYS A 51 21.07 4.02 12.15
CA LYS A 51 20.83 4.21 10.71
C LYS A 51 20.44 2.94 9.98
N SER A 52 20.88 1.77 10.47
CA SER A 52 20.57 0.48 9.86
C SER A 52 19.10 0.05 10.07
N THR A 53 18.43 0.58 11.09
CA THR A 53 17.05 0.22 11.45
C THR A 53 16.09 1.41 11.44
N VAL A 54 16.60 2.63 11.22
CA VAL A 54 15.89 3.89 11.41
C VAL A 54 14.51 3.94 10.74
N ALA A 55 14.37 3.42 9.51
CA ALA A 55 13.09 3.44 8.81
C ALA A 55 12.03 2.58 9.51
N VAL A 56 12.42 1.37 9.94
CA VAL A 56 11.55 0.45 10.68
C VAL A 56 11.26 0.98 12.08
N ASP A 57 12.22 1.61 12.75
CA ASP A 57 12.03 2.18 14.08
C ASP A 57 11.06 3.38 14.06
N VAL A 58 11.15 4.23 13.02
CA VAL A 58 10.19 5.31 12.77
C VAL A 58 8.79 4.76 12.53
N ALA A 59 8.64 3.77 11.65
CA ALA A 59 7.36 3.13 11.35
C ALA A 59 6.75 2.44 12.60
N ARG A 60 7.59 1.76 13.39
CA ARG A 60 7.19 1.12 14.64
C ARG A 60 6.71 2.14 15.67
N SER A 61 7.47 3.22 15.88
CA SER A 61 7.06 4.31 16.78
C SER A 61 5.73 4.94 16.37
N TYR A 62 5.50 5.11 15.07
CA TYR A 62 4.23 5.62 14.54
C TYR A 62 3.09 4.66 14.90
N TYR A 63 3.23 3.39 14.53
CA TYR A 63 2.22 2.37 14.77
C TYR A 63 1.89 2.20 16.25
N GLU A 64 2.90 2.02 17.11
CA GLU A 64 2.72 1.73 18.53
C GLU A 64 1.94 2.83 19.26
N TYR A 65 2.16 4.10 18.90
CA TYR A 65 1.42 5.22 19.47
C TYR A 65 -0.10 5.09 19.23
N TYR A 66 -0.49 4.83 17.99
CA TYR A 66 -1.90 4.70 17.63
C TYR A 66 -2.50 3.37 18.09
N ALA A 67 -1.74 2.28 18.02
CA ALA A 67 -2.16 0.98 18.52
C ALA A 67 -2.42 1.01 20.04
N SER A 68 -1.64 1.77 20.81
CA SER A 68 -1.84 1.90 22.26
C SER A 68 -3.15 2.59 22.66
N ASN A 69 -3.73 3.40 21.76
CA ASN A 69 -4.99 4.13 21.97
C ASN A 69 -6.15 3.55 21.13
N TYR A 70 -5.93 2.47 20.38
CA TYR A 70 -6.93 1.86 19.51
C TYR A 70 -8.11 1.33 20.31
N ASP A 71 -9.31 1.82 19.97
CA ASP A 71 -10.57 1.37 20.55
C ASP A 71 -11.70 1.71 19.58
N GLU A 72 -12.09 0.73 18.76
CA GLU A 72 -13.15 0.89 17.75
C GLU A 72 -14.53 1.21 18.33
N ARG A 73 -14.73 1.11 19.65
CA ARG A 73 -16.01 1.35 20.33
C ARG A 73 -16.13 2.78 20.86
N LYS A 74 -15.05 3.57 20.81
CA LYS A 74 -15.01 4.95 21.30
C LYS A 74 -15.19 5.95 20.17
N ASP A 75 -15.69 7.13 20.55
CA ASP A 75 -15.77 8.28 19.65
C ASP A 75 -14.36 8.71 19.21
N ASN A 76 -14.08 8.51 17.92
CA ASN A 76 -12.82 8.91 17.30
C ASN A 76 -12.81 10.41 17.02
N SER A 77 -11.72 11.09 17.36
CA SER A 77 -11.52 12.51 17.02
C SER A 77 -10.03 12.84 16.86
N ASN A 78 -9.72 14.01 16.28
CA ASN A 78 -8.33 14.45 16.16
C ASN A 78 -7.64 14.67 17.52
N ASN A 79 -8.40 14.99 18.58
CA ASN A 79 -7.83 15.17 19.91
C ASN A 79 -7.71 13.86 20.71
N ASN A 80 -8.39 12.81 20.27
CA ASN A 80 -8.40 11.49 20.90
C ASN A 80 -8.61 10.44 19.80
N TRP A 81 -7.53 10.11 19.10
CA TRP A 81 -7.61 9.20 17.96
C TRP A 81 -7.63 7.75 18.43
N THR A 82 -8.78 7.12 18.32
CA THR A 82 -9.00 5.70 18.66
C THR A 82 -9.21 4.84 17.43
N GLY A 83 -9.25 5.46 16.25
CA GLY A 83 -9.53 4.83 14.96
C GLY A 83 -8.38 4.00 14.37
N GLY A 84 -7.26 3.84 15.08
CA GLY A 84 -6.15 3.00 14.63
C GLY A 84 -5.34 3.58 13.48
N VAL A 85 -4.41 2.78 12.95
CA VAL A 85 -3.50 3.15 11.85
C VAL A 85 -2.91 1.90 11.19
N SER A 86 -2.48 2.03 9.94
CA SER A 86 -1.65 1.06 9.23
C SER A 86 -0.43 1.75 8.61
N ILE A 87 0.75 1.18 8.80
CA ILE A 87 2.03 1.73 8.34
C ILE A 87 2.89 0.60 7.80
N SER A 88 3.54 0.82 6.66
CA SER A 88 4.56 -0.09 6.11
C SER A 88 5.88 0.63 5.82
N VAL A 89 6.92 -0.18 5.59
CA VAL A 89 8.23 0.26 5.09
C VAL A 89 8.60 -0.54 3.86
N VAL A 90 8.82 0.17 2.76
CA VAL A 90 9.24 -0.42 1.48
C VAL A 90 10.67 -0.01 1.14
N ARG A 91 11.51 -0.98 0.81
CA ARG A 91 12.93 -0.79 0.48
C ARG A 91 13.12 -0.62 -1.01
N SER A 92 13.86 0.40 -1.42
CA SER A 92 14.03 0.74 -2.83
C SER A 92 14.75 -0.34 -3.64
N GLU A 93 15.74 -1.00 -3.04
CA GLU A 93 16.47 -2.10 -3.68
C GLU A 93 15.57 -3.30 -4.03
N GLY A 94 14.43 -3.45 -3.37
CA GLY A 94 13.46 -4.51 -3.66
C GLY A 94 12.49 -4.19 -4.80
N LEU A 95 12.44 -2.94 -5.26
CA LEU A 95 11.41 -2.48 -6.20
C LEU A 95 11.63 -2.94 -7.64
N GLU A 96 12.87 -2.91 -8.14
CA GLU A 96 13.21 -3.44 -9.47
C GLU A 96 12.92 -4.96 -9.56
N PRO A 97 13.41 -5.81 -8.63
CA PRO A 97 13.02 -7.22 -8.58
C PRO A 97 11.51 -7.45 -8.47
N LEU A 98 10.79 -6.65 -7.67
CA LEU A 98 9.35 -6.76 -7.53
C LEU A 98 8.63 -6.43 -8.85
N ALA A 99 9.09 -5.42 -9.58
CA ALA A 99 8.55 -5.09 -10.90
C ALA A 99 8.76 -6.25 -11.90
N GLU A 100 9.96 -6.83 -11.95
CA GLU A 100 10.27 -7.97 -12.82
C GLU A 100 9.42 -9.21 -12.51
N ALA A 101 9.28 -9.54 -11.21
CA ALA A 101 8.44 -10.64 -10.76
C ALA A 101 6.96 -10.37 -11.13
N THR A 102 6.49 -9.15 -10.93
CA THR A 102 5.11 -8.75 -11.27
C THR A 102 4.88 -8.79 -12.79
N ASN A 103 5.86 -8.37 -13.60
CA ASN A 103 5.82 -8.48 -15.07
C ASN A 103 5.61 -9.90 -15.54
N SER A 104 6.31 -10.85 -14.91
CA SER A 104 6.18 -12.26 -15.21
C SER A 104 4.78 -12.78 -14.89
N ILE A 105 4.18 -12.35 -13.77
CA ILE A 105 2.79 -12.67 -13.44
C ILE A 105 1.82 -12.03 -14.44
N PHE A 106 1.88 -10.72 -14.66
CA PHE A 106 0.91 -10.03 -15.51
C PHE A 106 0.94 -10.54 -16.94
N THR A 107 2.12 -10.74 -17.52
CA THR A 107 2.26 -11.27 -18.89
C THR A 107 1.70 -12.69 -19.02
N ARG A 108 1.72 -13.47 -17.94
CA ARG A 108 1.25 -14.86 -17.93
C ARG A 108 -0.24 -15.01 -17.67
N TYR A 109 -0.79 -14.23 -16.75
CA TYR A 109 -2.14 -14.42 -16.22
C TYR A 109 -3.16 -13.40 -16.73
N LEU A 110 -2.72 -12.29 -17.34
CA LEU A 110 -3.60 -11.22 -17.81
C LEU A 110 -3.57 -11.08 -19.33
N ASN A 111 -4.75 -10.78 -19.89
CA ASN A 111 -4.93 -10.34 -21.26
C ASN A 111 -6.14 -9.38 -21.34
N SER A 112 -6.41 -8.83 -22.53
CA SER A 112 -7.43 -7.79 -22.71
C SER A 112 -8.86 -8.24 -22.41
N GLN A 113 -9.11 -9.56 -22.31
CA GLN A 113 -10.40 -10.14 -21.98
C GLN A 113 -10.52 -10.52 -20.49
N THR A 114 -9.43 -10.51 -19.73
CA THR A 114 -9.44 -10.85 -18.31
C THR A 114 -10.35 -9.90 -17.54
N THR A 115 -11.27 -10.46 -16.75
CA THR A 115 -12.09 -9.71 -15.80
C THR A 115 -11.54 -9.96 -14.41
N ILE A 116 -11.19 -8.88 -13.71
CA ILE A 116 -10.66 -8.94 -12.35
C ILE A 116 -11.80 -8.61 -11.40
N ASP A 117 -12.24 -9.60 -10.63
CA ASP A 117 -13.17 -9.38 -9.52
C ASP A 117 -12.37 -8.92 -8.30
N VAL A 118 -12.59 -7.68 -7.89
CA VAL A 118 -11.86 -7.06 -6.78
C VAL A 118 -12.57 -7.24 -5.43
N SER A 119 -13.69 -7.96 -5.38
CA SER A 119 -14.51 -8.09 -4.17
C SER A 119 -13.82 -8.84 -3.02
N GLU A 120 -12.91 -9.76 -3.33
CA GLU A 120 -12.11 -10.50 -2.35
C GLU A 120 -10.74 -9.87 -2.08
N ILE A 121 -10.39 -8.78 -2.78
CA ILE A 121 -9.12 -8.07 -2.58
C ILE A 121 -9.34 -6.97 -1.55
N MET A 122 -8.49 -6.92 -0.53
CA MET A 122 -8.49 -5.83 0.44
C MET A 122 -8.41 -4.47 -0.29
N CYS A 123 -9.42 -3.62 -0.06
CA CYS A 123 -9.53 -2.29 -0.64
C CYS A 123 -9.23 -1.25 0.43
N TYR A 124 -8.21 -0.43 0.22
CA TYR A 124 -7.75 0.57 1.17
C TYR A 124 -8.61 1.85 1.18
N ASP A 125 -9.44 2.09 0.17
CA ASP A 125 -10.39 3.21 0.11
C ASP A 125 -11.84 2.76 -0.21
N PRO A 126 -12.42 1.83 0.59
CA PRO A 126 -13.70 1.19 0.26
C PRO A 126 -14.90 2.15 0.37
N LEU A 127 -14.76 3.23 1.13
CA LEU A 127 -15.78 4.27 1.27
C LEU A 127 -15.69 5.38 0.21
N ARG A 128 -14.72 5.30 -0.70
CA ARG A 128 -14.58 6.20 -1.85
C ARG A 128 -15.18 5.55 -3.10
N SER A 129 -15.86 6.34 -3.92
CA SER A 129 -16.38 5.86 -5.21
C SER A 129 -15.87 6.73 -6.37
N PRO A 130 -15.13 6.16 -7.34
CA PRO A 130 -14.61 4.79 -7.34
C PRO A 130 -13.44 4.62 -6.35
N SER A 131 -13.20 3.39 -5.90
CA SER A 131 -11.98 3.00 -5.16
C SER A 131 -10.80 2.78 -6.10
N TYR A 132 -9.60 3.13 -5.63
CA TYR A 132 -8.36 3.15 -6.41
C TYR A 132 -7.23 2.29 -5.82
N TYR A 133 -7.27 1.98 -4.53
CA TYR A 133 -6.13 1.39 -3.81
C TYR A 133 -6.50 -0.01 -3.35
N TYR A 134 -5.97 -1.03 -4.02
CA TYR A 134 -6.17 -2.43 -3.67
C TYR A 134 -4.88 -3.04 -3.15
N ASP A 135 -4.96 -4.05 -2.28
CA ASP A 135 -3.79 -4.76 -1.80
C ASP A 135 -3.09 -5.55 -2.89
N MET A 136 -1.78 -5.32 -3.04
CA MET A 136 -0.98 -5.93 -4.09
C MET A 136 -0.76 -7.43 -3.85
N ASP A 137 -0.49 -7.87 -2.63
CA ASP A 137 -0.31 -9.30 -2.33
C ASP A 137 -1.62 -10.05 -2.54
N GLY A 138 -2.72 -9.53 -2.01
CA GLY A 138 -4.07 -10.07 -2.23
C GLY A 138 -4.44 -10.15 -3.71
N PHE A 139 -4.09 -9.12 -4.51
CA PHE A 139 -4.33 -9.14 -5.95
C PHE A 139 -3.54 -10.25 -6.66
N ILE A 140 -2.24 -10.41 -6.37
CA ILE A 140 -1.43 -11.46 -6.99
C ILE A 140 -1.86 -12.85 -6.50
N GLY A 141 -2.19 -12.99 -5.22
CA GLY A 141 -2.72 -14.22 -4.64
C GLY A 141 -4.00 -14.68 -5.32
N LEU A 142 -4.93 -13.76 -5.56
CA LEU A 142 -6.16 -14.01 -6.31
C LEU A 142 -5.86 -14.42 -7.77
N LEU A 143 -5.05 -13.62 -8.47
CA LEU A 143 -4.76 -13.80 -9.89
C LEU A 143 -4.12 -15.15 -10.24
N THR A 144 -3.33 -15.67 -9.31
CA THR A 144 -2.56 -16.92 -9.47
C THR A 144 -3.22 -18.10 -8.77
N GLU A 145 -4.35 -17.90 -8.09
CA GLU A 145 -4.98 -18.89 -7.20
C GLU A 145 -3.97 -19.46 -6.16
N SER A 146 -3.09 -18.60 -5.66
CA SER A 146 -2.06 -18.92 -4.65
C SER A 146 -1.15 -20.11 -5.02
N ASN A 147 -0.88 -20.29 -6.31
CA ASN A 147 -0.03 -21.37 -6.80
C ASN A 147 1.49 -21.13 -6.55
N ALA A 148 2.36 -21.93 -7.18
CA ALA A 148 3.81 -21.81 -7.04
C ALA A 148 4.40 -20.48 -7.56
N ASP A 149 3.78 -19.86 -8.56
CA ASP A 149 4.21 -18.56 -9.10
C ASP A 149 3.95 -17.46 -8.04
N TYR A 150 2.84 -17.52 -7.29
CA TYR A 150 2.61 -16.64 -6.13
C TYR A 150 3.65 -16.86 -5.04
N THR A 151 3.93 -18.10 -4.67
CA THR A 151 4.95 -18.39 -3.64
C THR A 151 6.32 -17.81 -4.03
N THR A 152 6.64 -17.78 -5.32
CA THR A 152 7.88 -17.21 -5.84
C THR A 152 7.84 -15.68 -5.80
N TRP A 153 6.76 -15.08 -6.29
CA TRP A 153 6.55 -13.63 -6.27
C TRP A 153 6.52 -13.07 -4.84
N GLN A 154 5.84 -13.74 -3.91
CA GLN A 154 5.66 -13.28 -2.52
C GLN A 154 6.99 -13.18 -1.78
N LYS A 155 7.96 -14.06 -2.07
CA LYS A 155 9.32 -13.94 -1.51
C LYS A 155 10.00 -12.64 -1.96
N VAL A 156 9.78 -12.22 -3.20
CA VAL A 156 10.30 -10.94 -3.72
C VAL A 156 9.55 -9.77 -3.06
N TYR A 157 8.23 -9.88 -2.93
CA TYR A 157 7.41 -8.89 -2.23
C TYR A 157 7.86 -8.67 -0.79
N GLN A 158 8.09 -9.73 -0.02
CA GLN A 158 8.55 -9.66 1.37
C GLN A 158 9.97 -9.07 1.52
N ASN A 159 10.80 -9.14 0.48
CA ASN A 159 12.10 -8.45 0.47
C ASN A 159 11.94 -6.94 0.23
N ALA A 160 10.92 -6.52 -0.53
CA ALA A 160 10.59 -5.12 -0.76
C ALA A 160 9.86 -4.51 0.44
N VAL A 161 8.77 -5.14 0.91
CA VAL A 161 7.96 -4.70 2.05
C VAL A 161 8.53 -5.26 3.36
N SER A 162 9.57 -4.59 3.84
CA SER A 162 10.37 -5.02 5.01
C SER A 162 9.66 -4.90 6.37
N TYR A 163 8.59 -4.12 6.45
CA TYR A 163 7.78 -3.96 7.66
C TYR A 163 6.36 -3.60 7.28
N PHE A 164 5.38 -4.20 7.95
CA PHE A 164 3.99 -3.77 7.91
C PHE A 164 3.32 -4.05 9.25
N LYS A 165 2.59 -3.07 9.77
CA LYS A 165 1.69 -3.23 10.92
C LYS A 165 0.42 -2.44 10.72
N THR A 166 -0.67 -3.01 11.20
CA THR A 166 -1.99 -2.39 11.20
C THR A 166 -2.73 -2.74 12.49
N THR A 167 -3.65 -1.87 12.91
CA THR A 167 -4.74 -2.25 13.81
C THR A 167 -5.78 -3.06 13.02
N GLU A 168 -6.68 -3.76 13.72
CA GLU A 168 -7.72 -4.60 13.08
C GLU A 168 -8.59 -3.77 12.12
N LYS A 169 -8.91 -2.54 12.51
CA LYS A 169 -9.61 -1.56 11.69
C LYS A 169 -8.86 -0.25 11.68
N ASN A 170 -9.07 0.51 10.61
CA ASN A 170 -8.65 1.90 10.50
C ASN A 170 -9.87 2.80 10.31
N TYR A 171 -9.72 4.09 10.60
CA TYR A 171 -10.76 5.09 10.31
C TYR A 171 -10.59 5.66 8.91
N SER A 172 -11.70 5.75 8.16
CA SER A 172 -11.81 6.48 6.90
C SER A 172 -12.69 7.71 7.11
N ALA A 173 -12.30 8.88 6.62
CA ALA A 173 -13.10 10.10 6.69
C ALA A 173 -14.11 10.22 5.52
N TYR A 174 -14.00 9.39 4.49
CA TYR A 174 -14.92 9.39 3.36
C TYR A 174 -16.35 8.96 3.76
N SER A 175 -17.33 9.42 2.98
CA SER A 175 -18.74 9.02 3.07
C SER A 175 -19.37 9.14 4.46
N GLY A 176 -18.98 10.18 5.21
CA GLY A 176 -19.53 10.46 6.55
C GLY A 176 -18.73 9.85 7.70
N GLY A 177 -17.61 9.18 7.40
CA GLY A 177 -16.71 8.63 8.40
C GLY A 177 -17.08 7.20 8.81
N GLY A 178 -16.08 6.36 9.07
CA GLY A 178 -16.33 5.01 9.57
C GLY A 178 -15.08 4.17 9.75
N MET A 179 -15.19 3.13 10.58
CA MET A 179 -14.16 2.12 10.74
C MET A 179 -14.22 1.12 9.58
N ILE A 180 -13.09 0.88 8.93
CA ILE A 180 -12.93 -0.07 7.82
C ILE A 180 -12.02 -1.21 8.27
N SER A 181 -12.39 -2.45 7.93
CA SER A 181 -11.56 -3.64 8.22
C SER A 181 -10.25 -3.58 7.44
N MET A 182 -9.15 -3.95 8.09
CA MET A 182 -7.83 -4.13 7.46
C MET A 182 -7.49 -5.61 7.23
N GLU A 183 -8.49 -6.49 7.30
CA GLU A 183 -8.33 -7.91 6.96
C GLU A 183 -7.85 -8.08 5.50
N GLY A 184 -6.81 -8.89 5.31
CA GLY A 184 -6.18 -9.10 4.00
C GLY A 184 -5.24 -8.00 3.54
N ALA A 185 -4.91 -7.01 4.39
CA ALA A 185 -3.91 -5.99 4.08
C ALA A 185 -2.49 -6.52 4.26
N GLU A 186 -1.60 -6.24 3.32
CA GLU A 186 -0.17 -6.57 3.33
C GLU A 186 0.73 -5.33 3.12
N GLY A 187 0.15 -4.13 3.18
CA GLY A 187 0.89 -2.89 3.38
C GLY A 187 1.42 -2.19 2.12
N LEU A 188 1.07 -2.64 0.93
CA LEU A 188 1.37 -1.93 -0.32
C LEU A 188 0.17 -1.97 -1.27
N SER A 189 -0.28 -0.79 -1.69
CA SER A 189 -1.40 -0.69 -2.63
C SER A 189 -0.96 -0.73 -4.09
N ILE A 190 -1.87 -1.16 -4.96
CA ILE A 190 -1.78 -1.11 -6.42
C ILE A 190 -3.13 -0.70 -7.01
N TYR A 191 -3.09 0.02 -8.13
CA TYR A 191 -4.27 0.29 -8.93
C TYR A 191 -4.67 -0.92 -9.80
N ILE A 192 -5.97 -1.24 -9.84
CA ILE A 192 -6.55 -2.25 -10.73
C ILE A 192 -7.46 -1.53 -11.74
N PRO A 193 -7.21 -1.64 -13.06
CA PRO A 193 -7.94 -0.89 -14.08
C PRO A 193 -9.41 -1.30 -14.16
N LYS A 194 -10.29 -0.31 -14.25
CA LYS A 194 -11.74 -0.50 -14.49
C LYS A 194 -12.08 0.07 -15.86
N LYS A 195 -12.84 -0.68 -16.68
CA LYS A 195 -13.17 -0.31 -18.07
C LYS A 195 -13.85 1.07 -18.19
N ASN A 196 -14.63 1.47 -17.19
CA ASN A 196 -15.34 2.75 -17.18
C ASN A 196 -14.46 3.95 -16.74
N LEU A 197 -13.24 3.75 -16.24
CA LEU A 197 -12.33 4.81 -15.79
C LEU A 197 -11.33 5.21 -16.88
N THR A 198 -11.81 5.52 -18.08
CA THR A 198 -10.96 5.73 -19.27
C THR A 198 -9.90 6.82 -19.12
N SER A 199 -10.23 7.94 -18.49
CA SER A 199 -9.28 9.04 -18.26
C SER A 199 -8.19 8.65 -17.25
N THR A 200 -8.56 7.97 -16.15
CA THR A 200 -7.61 7.45 -15.16
C THR A 200 -6.71 6.39 -15.78
N ASN A 201 -7.27 5.44 -16.53
CA ASN A 201 -6.52 4.41 -17.23
C ASN A 201 -5.53 5.04 -18.22
N THR A 202 -5.94 6.08 -18.94
CA THR A 202 -5.05 6.79 -19.89
C THR A 202 -3.89 7.45 -19.17
N PHE A 203 -4.15 8.15 -18.06
CA PHE A 203 -3.11 8.80 -17.27
C PHE A 203 -2.14 7.81 -16.62
N TYR A 204 -2.65 6.69 -16.10
CA TYR A 204 -1.84 5.66 -15.46
C TYR A 204 -0.74 5.09 -16.36
N ARG A 205 -0.95 5.09 -17.68
CA ARG A 205 0.07 4.66 -18.66
C ARG A 205 1.34 5.52 -18.66
N SER A 206 1.32 6.69 -18.01
CA SER A 206 2.48 7.56 -17.88
C SER A 206 3.45 7.14 -16.77
N TYR A 207 3.04 6.26 -15.85
CA TYR A 207 3.90 5.80 -14.76
C TYR A 207 4.93 4.77 -15.26
N ALA A 208 6.17 4.87 -14.79
CA ALA A 208 7.22 3.89 -15.00
C ALA A 208 6.79 2.49 -14.51
N TRP A 209 6.03 2.41 -13.41
CA TRP A 209 5.48 1.16 -12.92
C TRP A 209 4.59 0.45 -13.96
N TYR A 210 3.82 1.19 -14.76
CA TYR A 210 2.95 0.61 -15.80
C TYR A 210 3.74 -0.27 -16.78
N THR A 211 4.88 0.22 -17.25
CA THR A 211 5.75 -0.54 -18.15
C THR A 211 6.58 -1.59 -17.40
N ALA A 212 7.16 -1.22 -16.25
CA ALA A 212 8.05 -2.10 -15.49
C ALA A 212 7.32 -3.37 -15.01
N ALA A 213 6.10 -3.22 -14.49
CA ALA A 213 5.26 -4.33 -14.05
C ALA A 213 4.54 -5.06 -15.19
N GLY A 214 4.67 -4.62 -16.45
CA GLY A 214 4.13 -5.32 -17.61
C GLY A 214 2.65 -5.09 -17.89
N TRP A 215 2.04 -4.06 -17.29
CA TRP A 215 0.64 -3.69 -17.60
C TRP A 215 0.45 -3.32 -19.07
N ASP A 216 1.47 -2.73 -19.69
CA ASP A 216 1.53 -2.37 -21.12
C ASP A 216 1.37 -3.57 -22.07
N LYS A 217 1.66 -4.78 -21.60
CA LYS A 217 1.53 -6.03 -22.37
C LYS A 217 0.15 -6.70 -22.22
N THR A 218 -0.66 -6.28 -21.25
CA THR A 218 -1.93 -6.95 -20.92
C THR A 218 -3.08 -6.56 -21.83
N GLY A 219 -3.06 -5.35 -22.39
CA GLY A 219 -4.21 -4.78 -23.12
C GLY A 219 -5.41 -4.39 -22.25
N LEU A 220 -5.33 -4.51 -20.91
CA LEU A 220 -6.43 -4.20 -19.98
C LEU A 220 -6.73 -2.70 -19.83
N PHE A 221 -5.79 -1.85 -20.24
CA PHE A 221 -5.94 -0.40 -20.15
C PHE A 221 -6.60 0.22 -21.38
N GLN A 222 -6.86 -0.57 -22.44
CA GLN A 222 -7.42 -0.11 -23.73
C GLN A 222 -8.91 0.21 -23.65
#